data_AF-A0A521Q700-F1
#
_entry.id   AF-A0A521Q700-F1
#
_cell.length_a   1.000
_cell.length_b   1.000
_cell.length_c   1.000
_cell.angle_alpha   90.00
_cell.angle_beta   90.00
_cell.angle_gamma   90.00
#
_symmetry.space_group_name_H-M   'P 1'
#
loop_
_entity.id
_entity.type
_entity.pdbx_description
1 polymer ?
#
loop_
_entity_poly.entity_id
_entity_poly.type
_entity_poly.pdbx_seq_one_letter_code
_entity_poly.pdbx_strand_id
1 'polypeptide(L)'
;MFPFADFAPVVFAVGSLAIVGWVFTTWLRVKNGYPLDGAWGQAVYPQKNEEMVERVKLLSQENAQLRAEIGSMKDRLAVVERIVTDESHQLNREIERLR
;
A
#
# COMPACT_ATOMS: atom_id res chain seq x y z
N MET A 1 13.82 7.74 -63.18
CA MET A 1 14.18 7.38 -61.79
C MET A 1 13.77 8.56 -60.93
N PHE A 2 12.82 8.39 -60.00
CA PHE A 2 12.30 9.51 -59.19
C PHE A 2 13.42 10.11 -58.32
N PRO A 3 13.60 11.44 -58.28
CA PRO A 3 14.62 12.07 -57.45
C PRO A 3 14.17 12.10 -55.99
N PHE A 4 14.44 11.01 -55.25
CA PHE A 4 14.12 10.90 -53.83
C PHE A 4 14.82 11.96 -52.96
N ALA A 5 15.91 12.55 -53.45
CA ALA A 5 16.68 13.57 -52.75
C ALA A 5 15.88 14.87 -52.52
N ASP A 6 15.01 15.26 -53.45
CA ASP A 6 14.24 16.50 -53.36
C ASP A 6 13.14 16.42 -52.28
N PHE A 7 12.71 15.21 -51.93
CA PHE A 7 11.70 14.96 -50.91
C PHE A 7 12.30 14.79 -49.51
N ALA A 8 13.62 14.58 -49.38
CA ALA A 8 14.30 14.41 -48.10
C ALA A 8 14.01 15.53 -47.07
N PRO A 9 14.06 16.83 -47.41
CA PRO A 9 13.75 17.89 -46.46
C PRO A 9 12.28 17.89 -46.01
N VAL A 10 11.35 17.54 -46.91
CA VAL A 10 9.91 17.46 -46.61
C VAL A 10 9.62 16.29 -45.67
N VAL A 11 10.22 15.13 -45.94
CA VAL A 11 10.10 13.93 -45.08
C VAL A 11 10.64 14.20 -43.68
N PHE A 12 11.78 14.89 -43.58
CA PHE A 12 12.35 15.24 -42.28
C PHE A 12 11.48 16.23 -41.51
N ALA A 13 10.97 17.27 -42.17
CA ALA A 13 10.08 18.25 -41.56
C ALA A 13 8.79 17.59 -41.03
N VAL A 14 8.12 16.77 -41.84
CA VAL A 14 6.89 16.08 -41.44
C VAL A 14 7.16 15.05 -40.34
N GLY A 15 8.25 14.29 -40.43
CA GLY A 15 8.65 13.31 -39.42
C GLY A 15 8.92 13.97 -38.06
N SER A 16 9.64 15.09 -38.06
CA SER A 16 9.92 15.84 -36.83
C SER A 16 8.65 16.39 -36.18
N LEU A 17 7.73 16.95 -36.98
CA LEU A 17 6.45 17.46 -36.50
C LEU A 17 5.55 16.35 -35.94
N ALA A 18 5.55 15.17 -36.56
CA ALA A 18 4.81 14.02 -36.06
C ALA A 18 5.33 13.53 -34.70
N ILE A 19 6.65 13.48 -34.52
CA ILE A 19 7.27 13.09 -33.24
C ILE A 19 6.94 14.13 -32.16
N VAL A 20 7.09 15.42 -32.45
CA VAL A 20 6.77 16.50 -31.50
C VAL A 20 5.29 16.48 -31.13
N GLY A 21 4.40 16.27 -32.11
CA GLY A 21 2.97 16.13 -31.87
C GLY A 21 2.65 14.95 -30.95
N TRP A 22 3.24 13.78 -31.20
CA TRP A 22 3.06 12.60 -30.35
C TRP A 22 3.53 12.85 -28.92
N VAL A 23 4.76 13.37 -28.73
CA VAL A 23 5.31 13.69 -27.40
C VAL A 23 4.42 14.71 -26.69
N PHE A 24 3.94 15.74 -27.39
CA PHE A 24 3.06 16.75 -26.82
C PHE A 24 1.73 16.15 -26.36
N THR A 25 1.11 15.27 -27.16
CA THR A 25 -0.14 14.61 -26.76
C THR A 25 0.05 13.67 -25.57
N THR A 26 1.17 12.94 -25.52
CA THR A 26 1.52 12.08 -24.38
C THR A 26 1.75 12.92 -23.14
N TRP A 27 2.51 14.02 -23.25
CA TRP A 27 2.75 14.96 -22.14
C TRP A 27 1.46 15.56 -21.60
N LEU A 28 0.53 15.95 -22.47
CA LEU A 28 -0.78 16.47 -22.09
C LEU A 28 -1.61 15.40 -21.36
N ARG A 29 -1.59 14.15 -21.82
CA ARG A 29 -2.27 13.02 -21.15
C ARG A 29 -1.71 12.74 -19.77
N VAL A 30 -0.37 12.75 -19.63
CA VAL A 30 0.31 12.59 -18.33
C VAL A 30 -0.08 13.74 -17.38
N LYS A 31 -0.01 14.98 -17.85
CA LYS A 31 -0.30 16.17 -17.02
C LYS A 31 -1.77 16.26 -16.60
N ASN A 32 -2.69 15.86 -17.46
CA ASN A 32 -4.13 15.89 -17.19
C ASN A 32 -4.67 14.59 -16.57
N GLY A 33 -3.80 13.63 -16.22
CA GLY A 33 -4.18 12.43 -15.49
C GLY A 33 -5.07 11.46 -16.27
N TYR A 34 -5.04 11.50 -17.61
CA TYR A 34 -5.70 10.49 -18.43
C TYR A 34 -4.99 9.15 -18.22
N PRO A 35 -5.75 8.03 -18.14
CA PRO A 35 -5.16 6.72 -17.99
C PRO A 35 -4.22 6.47 -19.16
N LEU A 36 -2.95 6.23 -18.85
CA LEU A 36 -2.02 5.73 -19.84
C LEU A 36 -2.37 4.26 -20.06
N ASP A 37 -2.70 3.90 -21.30
CA ASP A 37 -2.92 2.50 -21.67
C ASP A 37 -1.64 1.72 -21.36
N GLY A 38 -1.64 0.96 -20.27
CA GLY A 38 -0.63 -0.06 -20.06
C GLY A 38 -0.69 -1.05 -21.23
N ALA A 39 0.38 -1.80 -21.46
CA ALA A 39 0.48 -2.80 -22.55
C ALA A 39 -0.63 -3.88 -22.54
N TRP A 40 -1.49 -3.89 -21.53
CA TRP A 40 -2.61 -4.82 -21.31
C TRP A 40 -3.89 -4.11 -20.84
N GLY A 41 -4.16 -2.87 -21.30
CA GLY A 41 -5.46 -2.21 -21.08
C GLY A 41 -5.80 -1.87 -19.63
N GLN A 42 -4.82 -1.91 -18.72
CA GLN A 42 -4.99 -1.35 -17.39
C GLN A 42 -4.79 0.16 -17.43
N ALA A 43 -5.83 0.89 -17.02
CA ALA A 43 -5.78 2.30 -16.74
C ALA A 43 -4.80 2.55 -15.58
N VAL A 44 -3.54 2.85 -15.90
CA VAL A 44 -2.58 3.31 -14.90
C VAL A 44 -2.94 4.76 -14.61
N TYR A 45 -3.71 4.97 -13.54
CA TYR A 45 -3.93 6.29 -12.98
C TYR A 45 -2.67 6.69 -12.19
N PRO A 46 -1.92 7.72 -12.60
CA PRO A 46 -0.91 8.33 -11.74
C PRO A 46 -1.61 9.19 -10.69
N GLN A 47 -2.47 8.60 -9.85
CA GLN A 47 -3.05 9.30 -8.71
C GLN A 47 -2.33 8.86 -7.43
N LYS A 48 -1.50 9.79 -6.93
CA LYS A 48 -1.10 9.93 -5.52
C LYS A 48 -0.90 8.62 -4.75
N ASN A 49 0.26 8.00 -4.98
CA ASN A 49 0.79 6.99 -4.04
C ASN A 49 0.99 7.57 -2.62
N GLU A 50 1.12 8.89 -2.45
CA GLU A 50 1.37 9.52 -1.15
C GLU A 50 0.22 9.33 -0.15
N GLU A 51 -1.04 9.57 -0.54
CA GLU A 51 -2.18 9.41 0.37
C GLU A 51 -2.42 7.93 0.74
N MET A 52 -2.18 7.01 -0.20
CA MET A 52 -2.22 5.57 0.06
C MET A 52 -1.10 5.12 0.98
N VAL A 53 0.12 5.60 0.77
CA VAL A 53 1.29 5.29 1.62
C VAL A 53 1.11 5.86 3.03
N GLU A 54 0.55 7.07 3.16
CA GLU A 54 0.20 7.65 4.46
C GLU A 54 -0.87 6.83 5.18
N ARG A 55 -1.95 6.41 4.50
CA ARG A 55 -2.96 5.53 5.08
C ARG A 55 -2.39 4.19 5.51
N VAL A 56 -1.52 3.58 4.71
CA VAL A 56 -0.85 2.32 5.07
C VAL A 56 0.04 2.51 6.30
N LYS A 57 0.74 3.66 6.40
CA LYS A 57 1.55 3.99 7.58
C LYS A 57 0.70 4.17 8.84
N LEU A 58 -0.43 4.88 8.75
CA LEU A 58 -1.37 5.06 9.87
C LEU A 58 -1.97 3.72 10.31
N LEU A 59 -2.44 2.89 9.38
CA LEU A 59 -2.98 1.55 9.67
C LEU A 59 -1.92 0.61 10.28
N SER A 60 -0.67 0.72 9.84
CA SER A 60 0.43 -0.06 10.42
C SER A 60 0.70 0.33 11.88
N GLN A 61 0.61 1.63 12.19
CA GLN A 61 0.73 2.14 13.56
C GLN A 61 -0.42 1.67 14.46
N GLU A 62 -1.67 1.73 13.99
CA GLU A 62 -2.84 1.22 14.72
C GLU A 62 -2.72 -0.27 15.01
N ASN A 63 -2.27 -1.07 14.04
CA ASN A 63 -2.04 -2.50 14.24
C ASN A 63 -0.94 -2.80 15.28
N ALA A 64 0.12 -2.00 15.33
CA ALA A 64 1.16 -2.15 16.34
C ALA A 64 0.63 -1.83 17.75
N GLN A 65 -0.19 -0.78 17.89
CA GLN A 65 -0.82 -0.40 19.14
C GLN A 65 -1.81 -1.47 19.64
N LEU A 66 -2.68 -1.97 18.77
CA LEU A 66 -3.63 -3.03 19.11
C LEU A 66 -2.91 -4.30 19.58
N ARG A 67 -1.81 -4.67 18.93
CA ARG A 67 -1.01 -5.84 19.35
C ARG A 67 -0.37 -5.64 20.73
N ALA A 68 0.08 -4.44 21.05
CA ALA A 68 0.62 -4.13 22.38
C ALA A 68 -0.48 -4.17 23.46
N GLU A 69 -1.66 -3.62 23.17
CA GLU A 69 -2.80 -3.65 24.09
C GLU A 69 -3.25 -5.09 24.36
N ILE A 70 -3.41 -5.90 23.31
CA ILE A 70 -3.72 -7.33 23.42
C ILE A 70 -2.65 -8.07 24.24
N GLY A 71 -1.36 -7.75 24.06
CA GLY A 71 -0.28 -8.31 24.87
C GLY A 71 -0.48 -8.04 26.36
N SER A 72 -0.73 -6.76 26.71
CA SER A 72 -0.97 -6.36 28.12
C SER A 72 -2.20 -7.05 28.74
N MET A 73 -3.26 -7.25 27.94
CA MET A 73 -4.45 -7.96 28.40
C MET A 73 -4.15 -9.44 28.65
N LYS A 74 -3.36 -10.09 27.79
CA LYS A 74 -2.93 -11.49 27.98
C LYS A 74 -2.11 -11.67 29.27
N ASP A 75 -1.16 -10.77 29.54
CA ASP A 75 -0.34 -10.84 30.76
C ASP A 75 -1.22 -10.74 32.02
N ARG A 76 -2.22 -9.85 32.00
CA ARG A 76 -3.18 -9.74 33.10
C ARG A 76 -4.05 -10.99 33.25
N LEU A 77 -4.50 -11.57 32.14
CA LEU A 77 -5.27 -12.82 32.17
C LEU A 77 -4.46 -13.97 32.76
N ALA A 78 -3.16 -14.08 32.44
CA ALA A 78 -2.28 -15.08 33.03
C ALA A 78 -2.11 -14.88 34.55
N VAL A 79 -2.03 -13.63 35.01
CA VAL A 79 -1.99 -13.34 36.46
C VAL A 79 -3.30 -13.74 37.14
N VAL A 80 -4.45 -13.44 36.51
CA VAL A 80 -5.77 -13.82 37.04
C VAL A 80 -5.93 -15.35 37.08
N GLU A 81 -5.54 -16.05 36.02
CA GLU A 81 -5.54 -17.52 35.97
C GLU A 81 -4.76 -18.10 37.15
N ARG A 82 -3.53 -17.60 37.38
CA ARG A 82 -2.72 -18.04 38.52
C ARG A 82 -3.38 -17.79 39.87
N ILE A 83 -3.99 -16.62 40.10
CA ILE A 83 -4.67 -16.31 41.37
C ILE A 83 -5.81 -17.30 41.62
N VAL A 84 -6.66 -17.51 40.62
CA VAL A 84 -7.82 -18.41 40.75
C VAL A 84 -7.39 -19.86 40.97
N THR A 85 -6.34 -20.32 40.29
CA THR A 85 -5.81 -21.67 40.46
C THR A 85 -5.12 -21.85 41.82
N ASP A 86 -4.28 -20.91 42.25
CA ASP A 86 -3.56 -21.04 43.52
C ASP A 86 -4.48 -20.92 44.75
N GLU A 87 -5.45 -19.99 44.71
CA GLU A 87 -6.41 -19.78 45.81
C GLU A 87 -7.31 -21.00 46.06
N SER A 88 -7.80 -21.62 44.98
CA SER A 88 -8.63 -22.83 45.08
C SER A 88 -7.86 -24.03 45.66
N HIS A 89 -6.58 -24.18 45.30
CA HIS A 89 -5.72 -25.20 45.90
C HIS A 89 -5.35 -24.90 47.36
N GLN A 90 -5.17 -23.64 47.74
CA GLN A 90 -4.88 -23.25 49.12
C GLN A 90 -6.07 -23.50 50.04
N LEU A 91 -7.27 -23.09 49.62
CA LEU A 91 -8.50 -23.29 50.38
C LEU A 91 -8.78 -24.78 50.61
N ASN A 92 -8.60 -25.62 49.59
CA ASN A 92 -8.82 -27.06 49.71
C ASN A 92 -7.84 -27.71 50.70
N ARG A 93 -6.57 -27.27 50.71
CA ARG A 93 -5.57 -27.72 51.69
C ARG A 93 -5.88 -27.27 53.12
N GLU A 94 -6.44 -26.08 53.30
CA GLU A 94 -6.86 -25.58 54.62
C GLU A 94 -8.07 -26.36 55.14
N ILE A 95 -9.05 -26.68 54.28
CA ILE A 95 -10.21 -27.50 54.65
C ILE A 95 -9.77 -28.90 55.10
N GLU A 96 -8.84 -29.55 54.38
CA GLU A 96 -8.35 -30.89 54.74
C GLU A 96 -7.63 -30.93 56.09
N ARG A 97 -7.01 -29.82 56.55
CA ARG A 97 -6.35 -29.74 57.87
C ARG A 97 -7.32 -29.52 59.03
N LEU A 98 -8.52 -29.01 58.74
CA LEU A 98 -9.57 -28.76 59.73
C LEU A 98 -10.54 -29.94 59.89
N ARG A 99 -10.39 -30.97 59.06
CA ARG A 99 -11.13 -32.23 59.10
C ARG A 99 -10.37 -33.29 59.89
#